data_AF-S7V5N9-F1
#
_entry.id   AF-S7V5N9-F1
#
_cell.length_a   1.000
_cell.length_b   1.000
_cell.length_c   1.000
_cell.angle_alpha   90.00
_cell.angle_beta   90.00
_cell.angle_gamma   90.00
#
_symmetry.space_group_name_H-M   'P 1'
#
loop_
_entity.id
_entity.type
_entity.pdbx_description
1 polymer ?
#
loop_
_entity_poly.entity_id
_entity_poly.type
_entity_poly.pdbx_seq_one_letter_code
_entity_poly.pdbx_strand_id
1 'polypeptide(L)'
;MKINYTKFKTGTLLFLLLGSSFSKVCAQKERPAHLGFIYPISTNGLDAAKFSNNFSIHALAGLSAGENGLSIYGLAGMVQGDATGLQVAGLYSKLRGDLTGVQLAGLMNQAQDADKGVQIAGIANFLEKDAPVQIAGILNKARNVEGFQNAGIVNLSASNKGAQIAGIANLTKEIEGIQIAGIFNEAENVNGIQIAGIVNRAKKVKGVQVSGIVNIAESSDYPIGIINLIEDGEIRIGLSSDENLTTMLSLKSGGRRLYGIVGIGSNLQYGDLPYALEAGLGLKVFEGNSFRLDVEGTNIFATNFKKGGEYSRSGIKVLPVLLLSRNLQIFAGPSLNYTHTKYSNGDDLSGLQLWNRDRRGVYKAINLGVTAGLNIRID
;
A
#
# COMPACT_ATOMS: atom_id res chain seq x y z
N MET A 1 -0.25 16.70 19.71
CA MET A 1 -0.53 17.58 18.54
C MET A 1 -1.84 17.17 17.85
N LYS A 2 -2.94 17.94 17.95
CA LYS A 2 -4.20 17.64 17.22
C LYS A 2 -3.95 17.76 15.73
N ILE A 3 -3.80 16.64 15.02
CA ILE A 3 -3.73 16.63 13.56
C ILE A 3 -5.12 17.08 13.09
N ASN A 4 -5.24 18.34 12.66
CA ASN A 4 -6.44 18.80 12.01
C ASN A 4 -6.66 17.93 10.78
N TYR A 5 -7.78 17.19 10.77
CA TYR A 5 -8.33 16.51 9.60
C TYR A 5 -8.76 17.58 8.59
N THR A 6 -7.80 18.26 7.97
CA THR A 6 -8.08 19.12 6.83
C THR A 6 -8.53 18.20 5.72
N LYS A 7 -9.87 18.14 5.56
CA LYS A 7 -10.54 17.59 4.38
C LYS A 7 -9.80 18.11 3.16
N PHE A 8 -8.98 17.27 2.55
CA PHE A 8 -8.46 17.54 1.23
C PHE A 8 -9.69 17.45 0.33
N LYS A 9 -10.32 18.61 0.09
CA LYS A 9 -11.42 18.73 -0.86
C LYS A 9 -10.89 18.15 -2.16
N THR A 10 -11.46 17.03 -2.57
CA THR A 10 -11.34 16.43 -3.91
C THR A 10 -11.77 17.47 -4.93
N GLY A 11 -10.85 18.37 -5.25
CA GLY A 11 -10.98 19.39 -6.27
C GLY A 11 -10.60 18.77 -7.62
N THR A 12 -11.64 18.48 -8.39
CA THR A 12 -11.62 18.52 -9.86
C THR A 12 -10.78 17.44 -10.55
N LEU A 13 -11.28 16.20 -10.56
CA LEU A 13 -11.13 15.34 -11.73
C LEU A 13 -12.40 15.47 -12.56
N LEU A 14 -12.40 16.46 -13.47
CA LEU A 14 -13.45 16.63 -14.46
C LEU A 14 -13.27 15.55 -15.52
N PHE A 15 -14.03 14.47 -15.43
CA PHE A 15 -14.23 13.55 -16.55
C PHE A 15 -15.73 13.37 -16.75
N LEU A 16 -16.17 13.67 -17.97
CA LEU A 16 -17.54 13.71 -18.48
C LEU A 16 -18.50 12.71 -17.82
N LEU A 17 -19.38 13.24 -16.97
CA LEU A 17 -20.63 12.58 -16.57
C LEU A 17 -21.64 12.73 -17.72
N LEU A 18 -21.67 11.74 -18.61
CA LEU A 18 -22.87 11.51 -19.44
C LEU A 18 -23.88 10.74 -18.59
N GLY A 19 -24.67 11.49 -17.83
CA GLY A 19 -25.88 10.97 -17.20
C GLY A 19 -26.88 10.54 -18.27
N SER A 20 -27.38 9.30 -18.19
CA SER A 20 -28.53 8.87 -18.96
C SER A 20 -29.46 8.04 -18.08
N SER A 21 -30.73 8.47 -18.05
CA SER A 21 -31.83 7.99 -17.24
C SER A 21 -32.09 6.48 -17.35
N PHE A 22 -32.50 5.88 -16.24
CA PHE A 22 -32.83 4.47 -16.10
C PHE A 22 -34.24 4.17 -16.64
N SER A 23 -34.34 3.23 -17.57
CA SER A 23 -35.61 2.61 -17.98
C SER A 23 -35.54 1.11 -17.72
N LYS A 24 -36.59 0.58 -17.08
CA LYS A 24 -36.75 -0.84 -16.75
C LYS A 24 -36.68 -1.72 -18.00
N VAL A 25 -36.06 -2.89 -17.84
CA VAL A 25 -35.94 -3.96 -18.84
C VAL A 25 -37.34 -4.40 -19.28
N CYS A 26 -37.64 -4.22 -20.57
CA CYS A 26 -38.82 -4.76 -21.24
C CYS A 26 -38.50 -6.18 -21.74
N ALA A 27 -39.50 -7.06 -21.86
CA ALA A 27 -39.33 -8.41 -22.41
C ALA A 27 -38.62 -8.36 -23.78
N GLN A 28 -37.40 -8.89 -23.84
CA GLN A 28 -36.55 -8.82 -25.03
C GLN A 28 -36.84 -10.02 -25.93
N LYS A 29 -37.04 -9.78 -27.23
CA LYS A 29 -37.14 -10.89 -28.20
C LYS A 29 -35.73 -11.38 -28.49
N GLU A 30 -35.51 -12.69 -28.38
CA GLU A 30 -34.21 -13.29 -28.67
C GLU A 30 -34.01 -13.53 -30.17
N ARG A 31 -32.78 -13.36 -30.63
CA ARG A 31 -32.31 -13.70 -31.98
C ARG A 31 -31.05 -14.56 -31.89
N PRO A 32 -30.90 -15.57 -32.77
CA PRO A 32 -29.72 -16.43 -32.74
C PRO A 32 -28.44 -15.68 -33.13
N ALA A 33 -28.53 -14.72 -34.06
CA ALA A 33 -27.38 -13.95 -34.55
C ALA A 33 -27.74 -12.50 -34.87
N HIS A 34 -26.82 -11.57 -34.61
CA HIS A 34 -26.89 -10.15 -34.97
C HIS A 34 -25.61 -9.71 -35.66
N LEU A 35 -25.68 -9.66 -36.98
CA LEU A 35 -24.59 -9.21 -37.85
C LEU A 35 -24.84 -7.77 -38.27
N GLY A 36 -23.82 -6.90 -38.22
CA GLY A 36 -23.93 -5.51 -38.64
C GLY A 36 -22.61 -4.86 -39.05
N PHE A 37 -22.70 -3.73 -39.74
CA PHE A 37 -21.55 -2.88 -40.03
C PHE A 37 -21.46 -1.78 -38.96
N ILE A 38 -22.51 -0.97 -38.86
CA ILE A 38 -22.68 0.08 -37.86
C ILE A 38 -24.17 0.20 -37.58
N TYR A 39 -24.62 0.42 -36.34
CA TYR A 39 -26.03 0.75 -36.11
C TYR A 39 -26.45 1.99 -36.93
N PRO A 40 -27.59 1.96 -37.66
CA PRO A 40 -28.61 0.91 -37.74
C PRO A 40 -28.43 -0.12 -38.87
N ILE A 41 -27.36 -0.04 -39.67
CA ILE A 41 -27.01 -0.99 -40.75
C ILE A 41 -26.61 -2.35 -40.15
N SER A 42 -27.62 -3.15 -39.81
CA SER A 42 -27.49 -4.50 -39.25
C SER A 42 -28.73 -5.35 -39.52
N THR A 43 -28.61 -6.66 -39.28
CA THR A 43 -29.72 -7.64 -39.38
C THR A 43 -30.93 -7.33 -38.49
N ASN A 44 -30.75 -6.54 -37.41
CA ASN A 44 -31.84 -6.08 -36.54
C ASN A 44 -32.31 -4.64 -36.84
N GLY A 45 -31.67 -3.93 -37.78
CA GLY A 45 -32.09 -2.60 -38.22
C GLY A 45 -32.21 -1.55 -37.11
N LEU A 46 -33.23 -0.70 -37.23
CA LEU A 46 -33.59 0.34 -36.24
C LEU A 46 -34.12 -0.24 -34.91
N ASP A 47 -34.58 -1.49 -34.92
CA ASP A 47 -35.13 -2.16 -33.75
C ASP A 47 -34.07 -2.91 -32.93
N ALA A 48 -32.79 -2.77 -33.26
CA ALA A 48 -31.69 -3.50 -32.62
C ALA A 48 -31.70 -3.36 -31.08
N ALA A 49 -32.06 -2.18 -30.55
CA ALA A 49 -32.19 -1.93 -29.12
C ALA A 49 -33.33 -2.70 -28.41
N LYS A 50 -34.13 -3.50 -29.13
CA LYS A 50 -35.24 -4.31 -28.61
C LYS A 50 -34.95 -5.83 -28.61
N PHE A 51 -33.85 -6.25 -29.24
CA PHE A 51 -33.51 -7.68 -29.40
C PHE A 51 -32.29 -8.05 -28.56
N SER A 52 -32.36 -9.21 -27.89
CA SER A 52 -31.19 -9.89 -27.31
C SER A 52 -30.63 -10.87 -28.33
N ASN A 53 -29.32 -11.08 -28.34
CA ASN A 53 -28.69 -11.94 -29.34
C ASN A 53 -27.74 -12.95 -28.69
N ASN A 54 -27.74 -14.19 -29.18
CA ASN A 54 -26.81 -15.22 -28.67
C ASN A 54 -25.41 -15.06 -29.27
N PHE A 55 -25.34 -14.49 -30.46
CA PHE A 55 -24.12 -14.23 -31.19
C PHE A 55 -24.21 -12.88 -31.90
N SER A 56 -23.22 -12.00 -31.71
CA SER A 56 -23.19 -10.69 -32.34
C SER A 56 -21.83 -10.37 -32.93
N ILE A 57 -21.81 -9.91 -34.19
CA ILE A 57 -20.60 -9.40 -34.83
C ILE A 57 -20.93 -8.09 -35.54
N HIS A 58 -20.22 -7.03 -35.16
CA HIS A 58 -20.32 -5.71 -35.78
C HIS A 58 -18.96 -5.25 -36.28
N ALA A 59 -18.87 -4.84 -37.55
CA ALA A 59 -17.60 -4.38 -38.13
C ALA A 59 -17.08 -3.09 -37.49
N LEU A 60 -17.97 -2.15 -37.13
CA LEU A 60 -17.64 -0.89 -36.46
C LEU A 60 -18.36 -0.78 -35.12
N ALA A 61 -19.68 -0.60 -35.11
CA ALA A 61 -20.41 -0.40 -33.86
C ALA A 61 -21.78 -1.07 -33.83
N GLY A 62 -22.09 -1.74 -32.72
CA GLY A 62 -23.34 -2.45 -32.51
C GLY A 62 -24.16 -1.88 -31.37
N LEU A 63 -25.48 -1.92 -31.52
CA LEU A 63 -26.46 -1.59 -30.48
C LEU A 63 -27.40 -2.78 -30.30
N SER A 64 -27.60 -3.23 -29.07
CA SER A 64 -28.53 -4.33 -28.76
C SER A 64 -29.27 -4.12 -27.43
N ALA A 65 -30.34 -4.88 -27.21
CA ALA A 65 -31.01 -4.91 -25.92
C ALA A 65 -30.25 -5.78 -24.91
N GLY A 66 -29.63 -6.86 -25.36
CA GLY A 66 -28.90 -7.83 -24.53
C GLY A 66 -28.00 -8.74 -25.37
N GLU A 67 -27.03 -9.39 -24.75
CA GLU A 67 -26.13 -10.34 -25.40
C GLU A 67 -26.01 -11.62 -24.56
N ASN A 68 -26.25 -12.79 -25.14
CA ASN A 68 -26.33 -14.09 -24.47
C ASN A 68 -25.35 -15.10 -25.11
N GLY A 69 -24.05 -14.80 -25.05
CA GLY A 69 -23.02 -15.67 -25.62
C GLY A 69 -21.79 -14.87 -26.05
N LEU A 70 -21.51 -14.83 -27.35
CA LEU A 70 -20.33 -14.16 -27.90
C LEU A 70 -20.73 -12.89 -28.64
N SER A 71 -20.18 -11.74 -28.23
CA SER A 71 -20.36 -10.46 -28.92
C SER A 71 -19.01 -9.82 -29.26
N ILE A 72 -18.82 -9.45 -30.53
CA ILE A 72 -17.59 -8.83 -31.04
C ILE A 72 -17.96 -7.55 -31.78
N TYR A 73 -17.36 -6.43 -31.37
CA TYR A 73 -17.55 -5.11 -31.97
C TYR A 73 -16.21 -4.54 -32.41
N GLY A 74 -16.06 -4.18 -33.69
CA GLY A 74 -14.78 -3.70 -34.21
C GLY A 74 -14.29 -2.41 -33.55
N LEU A 75 -15.18 -1.49 -33.18
CA LEU A 75 -14.88 -0.28 -32.41
C LEU A 75 -15.69 -0.20 -31.12
N ALA A 76 -17.02 -0.29 -31.20
CA ALA A 76 -17.88 0.00 -30.05
C ALA A 76 -19.10 -0.94 -29.90
N GLY A 77 -19.32 -1.46 -28.70
CA GLY A 77 -20.53 -2.20 -28.33
C GLY A 77 -21.38 -1.42 -27.34
N MET A 78 -22.68 -1.26 -27.61
CA MET A 78 -23.63 -0.65 -26.68
C MET A 78 -24.78 -1.62 -26.42
N VAL A 79 -24.87 -2.13 -25.20
CA VAL A 79 -25.90 -3.07 -24.77
C VAL A 79 -26.78 -2.40 -23.72
N GLN A 80 -28.08 -2.33 -23.98
CA GLN A 80 -29.03 -1.58 -23.14
C GLN A 80 -29.47 -2.32 -21.88
N GLY A 81 -29.34 -3.64 -21.86
CA GLY A 81 -29.67 -4.52 -20.74
C GLY A 81 -28.45 -5.32 -20.33
N ASP A 82 -28.62 -6.63 -20.14
CA ASP A 82 -27.62 -7.52 -19.57
C ASP A 82 -26.76 -8.19 -20.66
N ALA A 83 -25.56 -8.61 -20.25
CA ALA A 83 -24.66 -9.38 -21.11
C ALA A 83 -24.14 -10.60 -20.38
N THR A 84 -24.36 -11.78 -20.97
CA THR A 84 -23.83 -13.06 -20.51
C THR A 84 -22.83 -13.61 -21.52
N GLY A 85 -21.67 -14.09 -21.06
CA GLY A 85 -20.65 -14.72 -21.91
C GLY A 85 -19.43 -13.84 -22.19
N LEU A 86 -18.96 -13.78 -23.44
CA LEU A 86 -17.77 -13.02 -23.84
C LEU A 86 -18.15 -11.84 -24.72
N GLN A 87 -17.77 -10.63 -24.28
CA GLN A 87 -17.93 -9.39 -25.02
C GLN A 87 -16.57 -8.77 -25.32
N VAL A 88 -16.31 -8.46 -26.59
CA VAL A 88 -15.05 -7.86 -27.06
C VAL A 88 -15.35 -6.63 -27.89
N ALA A 89 -14.77 -5.49 -27.54
CA ALA A 89 -14.84 -4.26 -28.34
C ALA A 89 -13.44 -3.72 -28.65
N GLY A 90 -13.21 -3.25 -29.87
CA GLY A 90 -11.90 -2.69 -30.24
C GLY A 90 -11.53 -1.45 -29.43
N LEU A 91 -12.49 -0.58 -29.07
CA LEU A 91 -12.25 0.63 -28.28
C LEU A 91 -13.13 0.70 -27.03
N TYR A 92 -14.45 0.61 -27.19
CA TYR A 92 -15.39 0.94 -26.13
C TYR A 92 -16.51 -0.09 -25.99
N SER A 93 -16.71 -0.58 -24.78
CA SER A 93 -17.81 -1.49 -24.47
C SER A 93 -18.68 -0.91 -23.35
N LYS A 94 -19.96 -0.66 -23.65
CA LYS A 94 -20.93 -0.15 -22.69
C LYS A 94 -22.06 -1.13 -22.49
N LEU A 95 -22.27 -1.50 -21.24
CA LEU A 95 -23.39 -2.28 -20.74
C LEU A 95 -24.19 -1.41 -19.76
N ARG A 96 -25.51 -1.34 -19.91
CA ARG A 96 -26.37 -0.61 -18.96
C ARG A 96 -26.96 -1.52 -17.88
N GLY A 97 -26.93 -2.82 -18.07
CA GLY A 97 -27.31 -3.83 -17.09
C GLY A 97 -26.12 -4.58 -16.51
N ASP A 98 -26.36 -5.84 -16.18
CA ASP A 98 -25.47 -6.69 -15.41
C ASP A 98 -24.60 -7.55 -16.34
N LEU A 99 -23.30 -7.63 -16.02
CA LEU A 99 -22.32 -8.47 -16.73
C LEU A 99 -22.13 -9.80 -15.99
N THR A 100 -22.46 -10.91 -16.66
CA THR A 100 -22.07 -12.27 -16.22
C THR A 100 -21.12 -12.89 -17.24
N GLY A 101 -19.81 -12.83 -17.00
CA GLY A 101 -18.81 -13.34 -17.94
C GLY A 101 -17.59 -12.41 -18.10
N VAL A 102 -17.14 -12.17 -19.33
CA VAL A 102 -15.93 -11.39 -19.60
C VAL A 102 -16.22 -10.23 -20.56
N GLN A 103 -15.81 -9.03 -20.18
CA GLN A 103 -15.90 -7.83 -21.01
C GLN A 103 -14.50 -7.28 -21.28
N LEU A 104 -14.10 -7.27 -22.56
CA LEU A 104 -12.80 -6.81 -23.04
C LEU A 104 -12.99 -5.58 -23.92
N ALA A 105 -12.22 -4.52 -23.67
CA ALA A 105 -12.17 -3.36 -24.55
C ALA A 105 -10.74 -2.85 -24.74
N GLY A 106 -10.41 -2.41 -25.96
CA GLY A 106 -9.08 -1.83 -26.20
C GLY A 106 -8.83 -0.56 -25.38
N LEU A 107 -9.85 0.26 -25.13
CA LEU A 107 -9.72 1.46 -24.28
C LEU A 107 -10.55 1.37 -23.01
N MET A 108 -11.87 1.17 -23.12
CA MET A 108 -12.76 1.41 -21.99
C MET A 108 -13.93 0.43 -21.92
N ASN A 109 -14.16 -0.12 -20.72
CA ASN A 109 -15.39 -0.82 -20.36
C ASN A 109 -16.24 0.02 -19.40
N GLN A 110 -17.55 -0.05 -19.57
CA GLN A 110 -18.54 0.47 -18.64
C GLN A 110 -19.64 -0.56 -18.45
N ALA A 111 -20.01 -0.84 -17.21
CA ALA A 111 -21.17 -1.64 -16.87
C ALA A 111 -21.86 -1.10 -15.59
N GLN A 112 -23.12 -1.48 -15.37
CA GLN A 112 -23.83 -1.11 -14.14
C GLN A 112 -23.37 -2.00 -12.98
N ASP A 113 -23.32 -3.30 -13.23
CA ASP A 113 -22.95 -4.34 -12.28
C ASP A 113 -22.15 -5.43 -13.00
N ALA A 114 -21.27 -6.11 -12.27
CA ALA A 114 -20.52 -7.25 -12.78
C ALA A 114 -20.20 -8.24 -11.65
N ASP A 115 -21.12 -8.46 -10.71
CA ASP A 115 -20.97 -9.38 -9.56
C ASP A 115 -20.32 -10.75 -9.92
N LYS A 116 -20.55 -11.25 -11.14
CA LYS A 116 -20.00 -12.49 -11.69
C LYS A 116 -19.21 -12.26 -12.99
N GLY A 117 -18.61 -11.08 -13.13
CA GLY A 117 -17.97 -10.62 -14.36
C GLY A 117 -16.52 -10.17 -14.21
N VAL A 118 -15.74 -10.32 -15.28
CA VAL A 118 -14.36 -9.84 -15.39
C VAL A 118 -14.32 -8.70 -16.41
N GLN A 119 -13.75 -7.56 -16.03
CA GLN A 119 -13.51 -6.45 -16.96
C GLN A 119 -12.02 -6.24 -17.20
N ILE A 120 -11.63 -6.17 -18.48
CA ILE A 120 -10.25 -5.87 -18.88
C ILE A 120 -10.27 -4.77 -19.95
N ALA A 121 -9.55 -3.68 -19.69
CA ALA A 121 -9.47 -2.54 -20.58
C ALA A 121 -8.03 -2.01 -20.73
N GLY A 122 -7.67 -1.50 -21.91
CA GLY A 122 -6.36 -0.87 -22.08
C GLY A 122 -6.20 0.43 -21.28
N ILE A 123 -7.29 1.19 -21.06
CA ILE A 123 -7.26 2.44 -20.30
C ILE A 123 -8.07 2.34 -19.02
N ALA A 124 -9.38 2.08 -19.09
CA ALA A 124 -10.21 2.16 -17.90
C ALA A 124 -11.43 1.23 -17.84
N ASN A 125 -11.75 0.78 -16.64
CA ASN A 125 -12.99 0.09 -16.32
C ASN A 125 -13.84 0.91 -15.35
N PHE A 126 -15.14 1.01 -15.64
CA PHE A 126 -16.11 1.70 -14.78
C PHE A 126 -17.29 0.77 -14.45
N LEU A 127 -17.44 0.48 -13.16
CA LEU A 127 -18.59 -0.21 -12.57
C LEU A 127 -19.24 0.69 -11.53
N GLU A 128 -20.57 0.79 -11.57
CA GLU A 128 -21.33 1.59 -10.60
C GLU A 128 -21.59 0.83 -9.29
N LYS A 129 -21.52 -0.51 -9.35
CA LYS A 129 -21.74 -1.43 -8.22
C LYS A 129 -20.55 -2.40 -8.04
N ASP A 130 -20.76 -3.69 -8.29
CA ASP A 130 -19.89 -4.75 -7.80
C ASP A 130 -18.98 -5.27 -8.91
N ALA A 131 -17.75 -5.60 -8.53
CA ALA A 131 -16.70 -6.03 -9.44
C ALA A 131 -15.80 -7.10 -8.78
N PRO A 132 -15.86 -8.38 -9.17
CA PRO A 132 -14.95 -9.37 -8.64
C PRO A 132 -13.56 -9.20 -9.27
N VAL A 133 -13.46 -8.87 -10.57
CA VAL A 133 -12.15 -8.63 -11.22
C VAL A 133 -12.20 -7.44 -12.18
N GLN A 134 -11.30 -6.47 -11.99
CA GLN A 134 -11.04 -5.38 -12.95
C GLN A 134 -9.54 -5.21 -13.21
N ILE A 135 -9.16 -5.16 -14.49
CA ILE A 135 -7.77 -4.93 -14.92
C ILE A 135 -7.74 -3.80 -15.95
N ALA A 136 -6.98 -2.74 -15.67
CA ALA A 136 -6.87 -1.58 -16.54
C ALA A 136 -5.43 -1.04 -16.65
N GLY A 137 -5.07 -0.48 -17.80
CA GLY A 137 -3.78 0.20 -17.93
C GLY A 137 -3.67 1.49 -17.11
N ILE A 138 -4.78 2.18 -16.86
CA ILE A 138 -4.78 3.47 -16.13
C ILE A 138 -5.68 3.44 -14.90
N LEU A 139 -6.97 3.18 -15.06
CA LEU A 139 -7.96 3.41 -14.01
C LEU A 139 -8.97 2.28 -13.89
N ASN A 140 -9.16 1.77 -12.68
CA ASN A 140 -10.39 1.04 -12.35
C ASN A 140 -11.23 1.83 -11.36
N LYS A 141 -12.54 1.82 -11.58
CA LYS A 141 -13.52 2.33 -10.63
C LYS A 141 -14.64 1.30 -10.45
N ALA A 142 -14.93 0.98 -9.20
CA ALA A 142 -16.09 0.19 -8.77
C ALA A 142 -16.65 0.78 -7.47
N ARG A 143 -17.85 0.38 -7.05
CA ARG A 143 -18.31 0.67 -5.68
C ARG A 143 -17.79 -0.38 -4.72
N ASN A 144 -18.04 -1.66 -5.01
CA ASN A 144 -17.53 -2.75 -4.21
C ASN A 144 -16.68 -3.67 -5.08
N VAL A 145 -15.55 -4.11 -4.55
CA VAL A 145 -14.69 -5.11 -5.18
C VAL A 145 -14.67 -6.33 -4.28
N GLU A 146 -15.06 -7.49 -4.80
CA GLU A 146 -14.98 -8.77 -4.09
C GLU A 146 -14.04 -9.71 -4.85
N GLY A 147 -12.74 -9.39 -4.82
CA GLY A 147 -11.71 -10.13 -5.56
C GLY A 147 -10.46 -9.32 -5.84
N PHE A 148 -10.25 -8.90 -7.09
CA PHE A 148 -8.99 -8.32 -7.58
C PHE A 148 -9.19 -7.07 -8.42
N GLN A 149 -8.57 -5.96 -8.03
CA GLN A 149 -8.58 -4.70 -8.78
C GLN A 149 -7.13 -4.29 -9.10
N ASN A 150 -6.76 -4.28 -10.39
CA ASN A 150 -5.41 -3.93 -10.82
C ASN A 150 -5.38 -2.83 -11.89
N ALA A 151 -4.69 -1.73 -11.58
CA ALA A 151 -4.53 -0.62 -12.50
C ALA A 151 -3.05 -0.23 -12.64
N GLY A 152 -2.65 0.22 -13.83
CA GLY A 152 -1.30 0.79 -13.99
C GLY A 152 -1.10 2.09 -13.21
N ILE A 153 -2.16 2.86 -12.96
CA ILE A 153 -2.06 4.15 -12.23
C ILE A 153 -2.92 4.19 -10.97
N VAL A 154 -4.25 4.13 -11.09
CA VAL A 154 -5.18 4.36 -9.97
C VAL A 154 -6.27 3.30 -9.89
N ASN A 155 -6.54 2.81 -8.69
CA ASN A 155 -7.78 2.10 -8.38
C ASN A 155 -8.65 2.90 -7.41
N LEU A 156 -9.95 2.96 -7.70
CA LEU A 156 -10.97 3.60 -6.86
C LEU A 156 -12.04 2.58 -6.47
N SER A 157 -12.34 2.49 -5.18
CA SER A 157 -13.49 1.73 -4.67
C SER A 157 -14.08 2.39 -3.42
N ALA A 158 -15.30 2.02 -3.03
CA ALA A 158 -15.83 2.35 -1.71
C ALA A 158 -15.49 1.23 -0.71
N SER A 159 -15.64 -0.02 -1.12
CA SER A 159 -15.27 -1.20 -0.35
C SER A 159 -14.48 -2.17 -1.23
N ASN A 160 -13.45 -2.80 -0.66
CA ASN A 160 -12.67 -3.83 -1.33
C ASN A 160 -12.42 -5.00 -0.38
N LYS A 161 -12.98 -6.17 -0.69
CA LYS A 161 -12.66 -7.44 -0.07
C LYS A 161 -11.79 -8.24 -1.03
N GLY A 162 -10.49 -8.27 -0.78
CA GLY A 162 -9.52 -8.91 -1.66
C GLY A 162 -8.27 -8.06 -1.86
N ALA A 163 -7.82 -7.91 -3.10
CA ALA A 163 -6.57 -7.23 -3.43
C ALA A 163 -6.76 -6.04 -4.37
N GLN A 164 -6.15 -4.91 -4.01
CA GLN A 164 -6.12 -3.67 -4.78
C GLN A 164 -4.67 -3.29 -5.10
N ILE A 165 -4.26 -3.35 -6.36
CA ILE A 165 -2.87 -3.12 -6.77
C ILE A 165 -2.79 -2.03 -7.84
N ALA A 166 -2.04 -0.97 -7.56
CA ALA A 166 -1.85 0.16 -8.46
C ALA A 166 -0.39 0.58 -8.60
N GLY A 167 -0.01 1.09 -9.77
CA GLY A 167 1.33 1.68 -9.94
C GLY A 167 1.54 2.97 -9.14
N ILE A 168 0.49 3.79 -8.96
CA ILE A 168 0.59 5.05 -8.22
C ILE A 168 -0.27 5.03 -6.95
N ALA A 169 -1.57 4.81 -7.08
CA ALA A 169 -2.52 5.10 -6.01
C ALA A 169 -3.65 4.07 -5.88
N ASN A 170 -3.95 3.68 -4.66
CA ASN A 170 -5.21 3.02 -4.34
C ASN A 170 -6.01 3.88 -3.34
N LEU A 171 -7.28 4.11 -3.68
CA LEU A 171 -8.23 4.86 -2.85
C LEU A 171 -9.43 3.96 -2.58
N THR A 172 -9.66 3.65 -1.32
CA THR A 172 -10.85 2.94 -0.85
C THR A 172 -11.36 3.57 0.44
N LYS A 173 -12.60 3.32 0.86
CA LYS A 173 -13.00 3.66 2.23
C LYS A 173 -12.73 2.50 3.16
N GLU A 174 -13.06 1.29 2.72
CA GLU A 174 -12.90 0.07 3.50
C GLU A 174 -12.13 -0.96 2.69
N ILE A 175 -11.14 -1.59 3.32
CA ILE A 175 -10.44 -2.72 2.74
C ILE A 175 -10.32 -3.87 3.72
N GLU A 176 -10.72 -5.05 3.27
CA GLU A 176 -10.49 -6.33 3.92
C GLU A 176 -9.60 -7.17 2.99
N GLY A 177 -8.29 -7.15 3.25
CA GLY A 177 -7.30 -7.81 2.39
C GLY A 177 -6.04 -6.98 2.18
N ILE A 178 -5.60 -6.83 0.93
CA ILE A 178 -4.27 -6.32 0.58
C ILE A 178 -4.38 -5.09 -0.33
N GLN A 179 -3.72 -3.98 0.05
CA GLN A 179 -3.59 -2.76 -0.77
C GLN A 179 -2.12 -2.51 -1.10
N ILE A 180 -1.75 -2.45 -2.38
CA ILE A 180 -0.36 -2.22 -2.81
C ILE A 180 -0.31 -1.09 -3.84
N ALA A 181 0.44 -0.04 -3.53
CA ALA A 181 0.66 1.10 -4.42
C ALA A 181 2.14 1.47 -4.53
N GLY A 182 2.58 1.93 -5.70
CA GLY A 182 3.95 2.44 -5.83
C GLY A 182 4.18 3.72 -5.04
N ILE A 183 3.17 4.60 -4.90
CA ILE A 183 3.32 5.88 -4.20
C ILE A 183 2.50 5.95 -2.94
N PHE A 184 1.17 5.85 -3.03
CA PHE A 184 0.32 6.01 -1.85
C PHE A 184 -0.92 5.12 -1.82
N ASN A 185 -1.29 4.70 -0.61
CA ASN A 185 -2.59 4.08 -0.34
C ASN A 185 -3.37 4.97 0.63
N GLU A 186 -4.68 5.09 0.39
CA GLU A 186 -5.60 5.75 1.31
C GLU A 186 -6.84 4.87 1.57
N ALA A 187 -7.16 4.73 2.86
CA ALA A 187 -8.33 4.03 3.36
C ALA A 187 -8.92 4.74 4.60
N GLU A 188 -10.17 4.51 4.96
CA GLU A 188 -10.66 4.85 6.30
C GLU A 188 -10.41 3.68 7.25
N ASN A 189 -10.89 2.49 6.89
CA ASN A 189 -10.75 1.25 7.66
C ASN A 189 -9.96 0.20 6.87
N VAL A 190 -8.93 -0.36 7.51
CA VAL A 190 -8.08 -1.41 6.95
C VAL A 190 -8.13 -2.63 7.85
N ASN A 191 -8.56 -3.75 7.31
CA ASN A 191 -8.45 -5.07 7.92
C ASN A 191 -7.53 -5.93 7.04
N GLY A 192 -6.23 -5.90 7.30
CA GLY A 192 -5.23 -6.57 6.46
C GLY A 192 -3.94 -5.78 6.28
N ILE A 193 -3.42 -5.72 5.04
CA ILE A 193 -2.08 -5.21 4.74
C ILE A 193 -2.15 -4.03 3.77
N GLN A 194 -1.49 -2.92 4.10
CA GLN A 194 -1.24 -1.81 3.18
C GLN A 194 0.26 -1.64 2.92
N ILE A 195 0.66 -1.59 1.65
CA ILE A 195 2.05 -1.40 1.23
C ILE A 195 2.13 -0.25 0.22
N ALA A 196 2.89 0.79 0.56
CA ALA A 196 3.13 1.94 -0.31
C ALA A 196 4.63 2.26 -0.39
N GLY A 197 5.11 2.71 -1.54
CA GLY A 197 6.50 3.17 -1.65
C GLY A 197 6.76 4.42 -0.82
N ILE A 198 5.78 5.32 -0.67
CA ILE A 198 5.97 6.60 0.03
C ILE A 198 5.04 6.73 1.25
N VAL A 199 3.72 6.70 1.05
CA VAL A 199 2.74 7.04 2.10
C VAL A 199 1.61 6.02 2.21
N ASN A 200 1.34 5.52 3.41
CA ASN A 200 0.02 4.95 3.72
C ASN A 200 -0.76 5.89 4.63
N ARG A 201 -2.04 6.10 4.31
CA ARG A 201 -2.98 6.85 5.14
C ARG A 201 -4.20 5.99 5.47
N ALA A 202 -4.52 5.91 6.75
CA ALA A 202 -5.70 5.24 7.26
C ALA A 202 -6.34 6.06 8.40
N LYS A 203 -7.57 5.74 8.82
CA LYS A 203 -8.01 6.08 10.17
C LYS A 203 -7.70 4.92 11.10
N LYS A 204 -8.30 3.76 10.83
CA LYS A 204 -8.14 2.56 11.67
C LYS A 204 -7.52 1.41 10.89
N VAL A 205 -6.51 0.80 11.47
CA VAL A 205 -5.78 -0.32 10.89
C VAL A 205 -5.78 -1.50 11.86
N LYS A 206 -6.40 -2.58 11.43
CA LYS A 206 -6.31 -3.92 12.03
C LYS A 206 -5.42 -4.77 11.12
N GLY A 207 -4.11 -4.67 11.33
CA GLY A 207 -3.13 -5.36 10.50
C GLY A 207 -1.83 -4.57 10.39
N VAL A 208 -1.20 -4.61 9.22
CA VAL A 208 0.15 -4.07 8.99
C VAL A 208 0.13 -2.97 7.94
N GLN A 209 0.84 -1.87 8.21
CA GLN A 209 1.12 -0.85 7.20
C GLN A 209 2.62 -0.83 6.91
N VAL A 210 3.00 -0.80 5.65
CA VAL A 210 4.40 -0.71 5.22
C VAL A 210 4.55 0.46 4.26
N SER A 211 5.30 1.48 4.66
CA SER A 211 5.61 2.64 3.85
C SER A 211 7.11 2.81 3.75
N GLY A 212 7.64 3.18 2.58
CA GLY A 212 9.05 3.56 2.48
C GLY A 212 9.39 4.83 3.28
N ILE A 213 8.42 5.72 3.52
CA ILE A 213 8.66 6.97 4.26
C ILE A 213 7.69 7.13 5.45
N VAL A 214 6.38 7.31 5.19
CA VAL A 214 5.42 7.71 6.22
C VAL A 214 4.18 6.82 6.30
N ASN A 215 3.84 6.37 7.50
CA ASN A 215 2.50 5.86 7.82
C ASN A 215 1.73 6.89 8.66
N ILE A 216 0.46 7.12 8.32
CA ILE A 216 -0.43 8.04 9.04
C ILE A 216 -1.72 7.29 9.41
N ALA A 217 -2.06 7.23 10.70
CA ALA A 217 -3.34 6.68 11.16
C ALA A 217 -3.80 7.23 12.53
N GLU A 218 -5.09 7.09 12.84
CA GLU A 218 -5.59 7.26 14.20
C GLU A 218 -5.12 6.09 15.07
N SER A 219 -5.31 4.86 14.58
CA SER A 219 -4.97 3.63 15.30
C SER A 219 -4.32 2.62 14.36
N SER A 220 -3.10 2.20 14.70
CA SER A 220 -2.36 1.12 14.04
C SER A 220 -1.44 0.41 15.03
N ASP A 221 -1.41 -0.92 15.01
CA ASP A 221 -0.51 -1.70 15.88
C ASP A 221 0.88 -1.87 15.27
N TYR A 222 0.94 -2.11 13.95
CA TYR A 222 2.15 -2.50 13.24
C TYR A 222 2.44 -1.60 12.03
N PRO A 223 2.74 -0.29 12.23
CA PRO A 223 3.21 0.58 11.17
C PRO A 223 4.73 0.43 10.97
N ILE A 224 5.14 0.10 9.75
CA ILE A 224 6.53 -0.06 9.33
C ILE A 224 6.85 1.07 8.35
N GLY A 225 7.68 2.01 8.79
CA GLY A 225 8.10 3.17 8.00
C GLY A 225 9.15 3.96 8.75
N ILE A 226 9.84 4.87 8.04
CA ILE A 226 10.84 5.75 8.67
C ILE A 226 10.17 6.61 9.74
N ILE A 227 9.00 7.15 9.43
CA ILE A 227 8.18 7.96 10.34
C ILE A 227 6.78 7.36 10.40
N ASN A 228 6.26 7.13 11.60
CA ASN A 228 4.93 6.57 11.80
C ASN A 228 4.13 7.49 12.70
N LEU A 229 3.25 8.27 12.09
CA LEU A 229 2.41 9.26 12.76
C LEU A 229 1.08 8.60 13.14
N ILE A 230 1.05 7.97 14.30
CA ILE A 230 -0.13 7.25 14.82
C ILE A 230 -0.67 7.98 16.05
N GLU A 231 -1.95 8.38 16.03
CA GLU A 231 -2.57 9.16 17.10
C GLU A 231 -2.61 8.39 18.44
N ASP A 232 -3.08 7.14 18.42
CA ASP A 232 -3.06 6.21 19.58
C ASP A 232 -1.66 5.61 19.85
N GLY A 233 -0.65 6.07 19.11
CA GLY A 233 0.73 5.61 19.21
C GLY A 233 1.56 6.45 20.16
N GLU A 234 2.86 6.53 19.87
CA GLU A 234 3.76 7.43 20.58
C GLU A 234 4.90 7.92 19.67
N ILE A 235 5.36 9.14 19.97
CA ILE A 235 6.56 9.73 19.40
C ILE A 235 7.49 10.05 20.57
N ARG A 236 8.76 9.64 20.46
CA ARG A 236 9.78 9.87 21.48
C ARG A 236 11.06 10.36 20.85
N ILE A 237 11.75 11.26 21.55
CA ILE A 237 13.15 11.59 21.31
C ILE A 237 13.99 10.86 22.34
N GLY A 238 14.91 10.03 21.90
CA GLY A 238 15.81 9.25 22.73
C GLY A 238 17.23 9.77 22.67
N LEU A 239 17.90 9.86 23.82
CA LEU A 239 19.34 10.02 23.91
C LEU A 239 19.91 8.74 24.53
N SER A 240 20.82 8.07 23.83
CA SER A 240 21.43 6.82 24.31
C SER A 240 22.92 6.78 24.07
N SER A 241 23.63 6.01 24.89
CA SER A 241 25.02 5.65 24.67
C SER A 241 25.21 4.15 24.83
N ASP A 242 26.17 3.60 24.12
CA ASP A 242 26.52 2.18 24.15
C ASP A 242 27.89 1.92 24.77
N GLU A 243 28.32 0.66 24.81
CA GLU A 243 29.61 0.25 25.35
C GLU A 243 30.82 0.87 24.63
N ASN A 244 30.65 1.35 23.39
CA ASN A 244 31.67 2.00 22.57
C ASN A 244 31.60 3.54 22.68
N LEU A 245 30.83 4.07 23.64
CA LEU A 245 30.55 5.50 23.81
C LEU A 245 29.98 6.16 22.53
N THR A 246 29.27 5.39 21.71
CA THR A 246 28.50 5.92 20.58
C THR A 246 27.23 6.53 21.13
N THR A 247 27.19 7.86 21.13
CA THR A 247 26.04 8.61 21.62
C THR A 247 25.09 8.91 20.46
N MET A 248 23.84 8.48 20.59
CA MET A 248 22.80 8.58 19.57
C MET A 248 21.66 9.48 20.06
N LEU A 249 21.26 10.42 19.21
CA LEU A 249 19.99 11.12 19.28
C LEU A 249 19.03 10.47 18.28
N SER A 250 17.95 9.87 18.78
CA SER A 250 17.01 9.08 17.98
C SER A 250 15.59 9.63 18.07
N LEU A 251 14.88 9.59 16.96
CA LEU A 251 13.43 9.71 16.87
C LEU A 251 12.83 8.31 16.81
N LYS A 252 11.98 7.98 17.77
CA LYS A 252 11.22 6.73 17.82
C LYS A 252 9.75 7.06 17.61
N SER A 253 9.14 6.58 16.53
CA SER A 253 7.79 6.98 16.11
C SER A 253 7.02 5.75 15.66
N GLY A 254 5.86 5.48 16.26
CA GLY A 254 5.16 4.22 16.04
C GLY A 254 3.75 4.13 16.57
N GLY A 255 3.17 2.96 16.35
CA GLY A 255 1.86 2.57 16.83
C GLY A 255 1.88 2.04 18.26
N ARG A 256 0.82 1.30 18.61
CA ARG A 256 0.65 0.74 19.96
C ARG A 256 1.67 -0.34 20.29
N ARG A 257 2.10 -1.14 19.30
CA ARG A 257 3.05 -2.25 19.49
C ARG A 257 4.39 -2.00 18.81
N LEU A 258 4.39 -1.68 17.52
CA LEU A 258 5.60 -1.48 16.73
C LEU A 258 5.92 0.00 16.53
N TYR A 259 7.21 0.35 16.53
CA TYR A 259 7.69 1.68 16.20
C TYR A 259 8.93 1.66 15.33
N GLY A 260 9.07 2.67 14.48
CA GLY A 260 10.28 2.95 13.71
C GLY A 260 11.29 3.75 14.53
N ILE A 261 12.57 3.56 14.22
CA ILE A 261 13.70 4.25 14.84
C ILE A 261 14.53 4.87 13.72
N VAL A 262 14.78 6.18 13.82
CA VAL A 262 15.77 6.88 13.00
C VAL A 262 16.61 7.76 13.90
N GLY A 263 17.92 7.76 13.75
CA GLY A 263 18.80 8.50 14.64
C GLY A 263 20.07 9.01 13.98
N ILE A 264 20.67 10.00 14.61
CA ILE A 264 21.99 10.53 14.29
C ILE A 264 22.83 10.52 15.55
N GLY A 265 24.12 10.32 15.42
CA GLY A 265 25.00 10.25 16.57
C GLY A 265 26.45 10.48 16.25
N SER A 266 27.26 10.40 17.29
CA SER A 266 28.70 10.53 17.22
C SER A 266 29.35 9.54 18.17
N ASN A 267 30.48 8.97 17.74
CA ASN A 267 31.31 8.18 18.62
C ASN A 267 32.31 9.11 19.32
N LEU A 268 32.21 9.20 20.66
CA LEU A 268 33.05 10.09 21.47
C LEU A 268 34.43 9.51 21.77
N GLN A 269 34.64 8.22 21.51
CA GLN A 269 35.89 7.51 21.77
C GLN A 269 36.78 7.40 20.52
N TYR A 270 36.18 7.24 19.34
CA TYR A 270 36.86 7.04 18.06
C TYR A 270 36.66 8.23 17.12
N GLY A 271 37.59 9.18 17.15
CA GLY A 271 37.58 10.39 16.31
C GLY A 271 37.69 10.15 14.80
N ASP A 272 38.05 8.92 14.37
CA ASP A 272 38.16 8.55 12.96
C ASP A 272 36.81 8.24 12.29
N LEU A 273 35.72 8.03 13.06
CA LEU A 273 34.35 7.78 12.58
C LEU A 273 33.32 8.62 13.36
N PRO A 274 33.38 9.96 13.25
CA PRO A 274 32.66 10.85 14.14
C PRO A 274 31.15 10.93 13.88
N TYR A 275 30.64 10.43 12.75
CA TYR A 275 29.21 10.52 12.41
C TYR A 275 28.57 9.15 12.30
N ALA A 276 27.46 8.94 13.00
CA ALA A 276 26.67 7.72 12.98
C ALA A 276 25.22 8.02 12.54
N LEU A 277 24.66 7.14 11.71
CA LEU A 277 23.25 7.12 11.32
C LEU A 277 22.62 5.82 11.80
N GLU A 278 21.45 5.88 12.42
CA GLU A 278 20.71 4.71 12.90
C GLU A 278 19.37 4.58 12.18
N ALA A 279 19.03 3.35 11.79
CA ALA A 279 17.70 2.99 11.31
C ALA A 279 17.29 1.64 11.91
N GLY A 280 16.05 1.51 12.35
CA GLY A 280 15.59 0.28 12.98
C GLY A 280 14.10 0.20 13.24
N LEU A 281 13.70 -0.92 13.82
CA LEU A 281 12.35 -1.19 14.29
C LEU A 281 12.41 -1.63 15.74
N GLY A 282 11.44 -1.19 16.54
CA GLY A 282 11.26 -1.62 17.92
C GLY A 282 9.87 -2.17 18.16
N LEU A 283 9.79 -3.15 19.05
CA LEU A 283 8.57 -3.82 19.45
C LEU A 283 8.38 -3.68 20.96
N LYS A 284 7.22 -3.15 21.37
CA LYS A 284 6.75 -3.12 22.76
C LYS A 284 6.18 -4.48 23.13
N VAL A 285 7.01 -5.33 23.74
CA VAL A 285 6.65 -6.70 24.11
C VAL A 285 5.66 -6.70 25.26
N PHE A 286 5.94 -5.89 26.28
CA PHE A 286 5.11 -5.74 27.47
C PHE A 286 5.06 -4.27 27.88
N GLU A 287 3.88 -3.76 28.25
CA GLU A 287 3.69 -2.40 28.75
C GLU A 287 2.75 -2.43 29.96
N GLY A 288 3.26 -2.02 31.12
CA GLY A 288 2.51 -1.79 32.34
C GLY A 288 2.62 -0.33 32.80
N ASN A 289 2.10 -0.01 33.98
CA ASN A 289 2.02 1.38 34.45
C ASN A 289 3.37 2.04 34.74
N SER A 290 4.37 1.28 35.18
CA SER A 290 5.69 1.80 35.59
C SER A 290 6.86 1.12 34.87
N PHE A 291 6.58 0.06 34.11
CA PHE A 291 7.59 -0.78 33.46
C PHE A 291 7.13 -1.17 32.07
N ARG A 292 8.07 -1.11 31.11
CA ARG A 292 7.90 -1.58 29.74
C ARG A 292 9.11 -2.42 29.33
N LEU A 293 8.90 -3.41 28.47
CA LEU A 293 9.97 -4.19 27.86
C LEU A 293 9.92 -3.99 26.34
N ASP A 294 10.99 -3.39 25.82
CA ASP A 294 11.16 -3.12 24.40
C ASP A 294 12.21 -4.07 23.80
N VAL A 295 11.99 -4.51 22.57
CA VAL A 295 13.00 -5.22 21.77
C VAL A 295 13.25 -4.41 20.52
N GLU A 296 14.50 -4.02 20.27
CA GLU A 296 14.88 -3.16 19.14
C GLU A 296 15.85 -3.89 18.22
N GLY A 297 15.55 -3.91 16.92
CA GLY A 297 16.46 -4.29 15.86
C GLY A 297 16.94 -3.04 15.13
N THR A 298 18.23 -2.71 15.26
CA THR A 298 18.80 -1.45 14.75
C THR A 298 20.01 -1.70 13.88
N ASN A 299 20.21 -0.88 12.86
CA ASN A 299 21.41 -0.83 12.06
C ASN A 299 22.03 0.55 12.20
N ILE A 300 23.30 0.60 12.58
CA ILE A 300 24.09 1.82 12.68
C ILE A 300 25.13 1.83 11.56
N PHE A 301 25.19 2.92 10.82
CA PHE A 301 26.21 3.19 9.81
C PHE A 301 27.07 4.35 10.29
N ALA A 302 28.38 4.13 10.45
CA ALA A 302 29.31 5.19 10.83
C ALA A 302 30.23 5.57 9.66
N THR A 303 30.48 6.88 9.50
CA THR A 303 31.28 7.44 8.41
C THR A 303 32.04 8.68 8.85
N ASN A 304 33.11 9.00 8.13
CA ASN A 304 33.88 10.23 8.30
C ASN A 304 33.90 11.13 7.05
N PHE A 305 33.16 10.75 6.01
CA PHE A 305 33.03 11.43 4.71
C PHE A 305 34.35 11.75 3.97
N LYS A 306 35.51 11.30 4.47
CA LYS A 306 36.85 11.66 3.96
C LYS A 306 37.71 10.45 3.60
N LYS A 307 37.52 9.30 4.26
CA LYS A 307 38.20 8.03 3.97
C LYS A 307 37.15 6.97 3.63
N GLY A 308 37.42 6.14 2.62
CA GLY A 308 36.51 5.08 2.14
C GLY A 308 36.44 3.84 3.04
N GLY A 309 36.34 4.03 4.36
CA GLY A 309 36.10 2.93 5.27
C GLY A 309 34.63 2.91 5.69
N GLU A 310 34.04 1.73 5.60
CA GLU A 310 32.65 1.48 5.97
C GLU A 310 32.65 0.86 7.37
N TYR A 311 31.84 1.40 8.27
CA TYR A 311 31.48 0.76 9.53
C TYR A 311 29.97 0.58 9.55
N SER A 312 29.54 -0.67 9.73
CA SER A 312 28.13 -1.01 9.90
C SER A 312 27.99 -1.96 11.08
N ARG A 313 27.00 -1.69 11.94
CA ARG A 313 26.67 -2.53 13.10
C ARG A 313 25.18 -2.81 13.11
N SER A 314 24.83 -4.08 12.94
CA SER A 314 23.47 -4.57 13.07
C SER A 314 23.30 -5.16 14.47
N GLY A 315 22.34 -4.69 15.24
CA GLY A 315 22.17 -5.09 16.64
C GLY A 315 20.73 -5.42 16.99
N ILE A 316 20.56 -6.38 17.89
CA ILE A 316 19.30 -6.64 18.59
C ILE A 316 19.50 -6.25 20.05
N LYS A 317 18.62 -5.40 20.58
CA LYS A 317 18.65 -4.88 21.95
C LYS A 317 17.40 -5.35 22.69
N VAL A 318 17.57 -5.80 23.92
CA VAL A 318 16.45 -6.09 24.83
C VAL A 318 16.49 -5.07 25.95
N LEU A 319 15.48 -4.21 26.02
CA LEU A 319 15.51 -2.98 26.80
C LEU A 319 14.37 -2.97 27.84
N PRO A 320 14.67 -3.33 29.09
CA PRO A 320 13.87 -2.93 30.24
C PRO A 320 13.79 -1.40 30.32
N VAL A 321 12.57 -0.86 30.39
CA VAL A 321 12.28 0.57 30.43
C VAL A 321 11.49 0.89 31.70
N LEU A 322 12.00 1.84 32.49
CA LEU A 322 11.31 2.40 33.64
C LEU A 322 10.58 3.68 33.23
N LEU A 323 9.27 3.72 33.47
CA LEU A 323 8.41 4.87 33.20
C LEU A 323 8.38 5.78 34.44
N LEU A 324 9.31 6.74 34.52
CA LEU A 324 9.44 7.62 35.68
C LEU A 324 8.31 8.66 35.75
N SER A 325 7.88 9.16 34.60
CA SER A 325 6.75 10.09 34.48
C SER A 325 6.02 9.84 33.15
N ARG A 326 4.97 10.62 32.87
CA ARG A 326 4.24 10.54 31.59
C ARG A 326 5.15 10.81 30.39
N ASN A 327 6.19 11.62 30.58
CA ASN A 327 7.05 12.08 29.49
C ASN A 327 8.48 11.53 29.56
N LEU A 328 9.00 11.17 30.74
CA LEU A 328 10.39 10.71 30.91
C LEU A 328 10.46 9.20 31.14
N GLN A 329 11.29 8.54 30.34
CA GLN A 329 11.54 7.10 30.40
C GLN A 329 13.05 6.86 30.45
N ILE A 330 13.51 5.92 31.26
CA ILE A 330 14.92 5.50 31.30
C ILE A 330 14.99 4.04 30.93
N PHE A 331 16.00 3.66 30.15
CA PHE A 331 16.21 2.29 29.74
C PHE A 331 17.69 1.91 29.83
N ALA A 332 17.94 0.64 30.14
CA ALA A 332 19.26 0.05 30.08
C ALA A 332 19.11 -1.46 29.84
N GLY A 333 19.85 -2.01 28.90
CA GLY A 333 19.73 -3.43 28.58
C GLY A 333 20.84 -3.98 27.71
N PRO A 334 20.95 -5.32 27.64
CA PRO A 334 21.94 -5.99 26.81
C PRO A 334 21.65 -5.81 25.32
N SER A 335 22.71 -5.82 24.52
CA SER A 335 22.66 -5.85 23.07
C SER A 335 23.52 -6.98 22.51
N LEU A 336 23.07 -7.59 21.42
CA LEU A 336 23.85 -8.51 20.60
C LEU A 336 24.09 -7.83 19.27
N ASN A 337 25.35 -7.60 18.95
CA ASN A 337 25.76 -6.81 17.80
C ASN A 337 26.58 -7.65 16.83
N TYR A 338 26.33 -7.46 15.54
CA TYR A 338 27.18 -7.92 14.45
C TYR A 338 27.83 -6.69 13.79
N THR A 339 29.14 -6.62 13.89
CA THR A 339 29.94 -5.50 13.40
C THR A 339 30.66 -5.92 12.13
N HIS A 340 30.61 -5.06 11.11
CA HIS A 340 31.38 -5.18 9.88
C HIS A 340 32.14 -3.88 9.62
N THR A 341 33.46 -3.97 9.54
CA THR A 341 34.30 -2.81 9.25
C THR A 341 35.47 -3.14 8.33
N LYS A 342 35.90 -2.14 7.54
CA LYS A 342 37.10 -2.18 6.69
C LYS A 342 38.28 -1.37 7.28
N TYR A 343 38.15 -0.91 8.53
CA TYR A 343 39.22 -0.19 9.24
C TYR A 343 40.14 -1.16 9.99
N SER A 344 41.44 -0.85 10.01
CA SER A 344 42.53 -1.70 10.52
C SER A 344 42.55 -1.93 12.04
N ASN A 345 41.70 -1.23 12.81
CA ASN A 345 41.64 -1.31 14.27
C ASN A 345 40.24 -1.77 14.74
N GLY A 346 39.78 -2.93 14.24
CA GLY A 346 38.44 -3.45 14.54
C GLY A 346 38.27 -4.00 15.96
N ASP A 347 39.35 -4.47 16.60
CA ASP A 347 39.33 -5.10 17.93
C ASP A 347 38.95 -4.13 19.04
N ASP A 348 39.26 -2.86 18.83
CA ASP A 348 39.05 -1.73 19.71
C ASP A 348 37.54 -1.32 19.80
N LEU A 349 36.74 -1.76 18.84
CA LEU A 349 35.32 -1.37 18.65
C LEU A 349 34.33 -2.44 19.14
N SER A 350 34.80 -3.48 19.83
CA SER A 350 33.92 -4.55 20.31
C SER A 350 34.37 -5.07 21.66
N GLY A 351 33.54 -4.86 22.69
CA GLY A 351 33.79 -5.28 24.06
C GLY A 351 33.87 -6.81 24.22
N LEU A 352 32.81 -7.45 24.72
CA LEU A 352 32.78 -8.91 24.89
C LEU A 352 32.55 -9.61 23.53
N GLN A 353 33.64 -9.98 22.87
CA GLN A 353 33.59 -10.66 21.57
C GLN A 353 33.27 -12.16 21.74
N LEU A 354 32.18 -12.61 21.12
CA LEU A 354 31.81 -14.03 21.05
C LEU A 354 32.48 -14.72 19.85
N TRP A 355 32.71 -13.95 18.78
CA TRP A 355 33.37 -14.42 17.57
C TRP A 355 33.95 -13.23 16.82
N ASN A 356 35.14 -13.39 16.24
CA ASN A 356 35.76 -12.41 15.37
C ASN A 356 36.45 -13.09 14.17
N ARG A 357 36.61 -12.33 13.09
CA ARG A 357 37.40 -12.73 11.92
C ARG A 357 37.97 -11.49 11.24
N ASP A 358 39.28 -11.44 11.14
CA ASP A 358 39.99 -10.50 10.29
C ASP A 358 40.56 -11.23 9.06
N ARG A 359 40.23 -10.74 7.86
CA ARG A 359 40.83 -11.24 6.62
C ARG A 359 40.95 -10.13 5.59
N ARG A 360 42.19 -9.85 5.15
CA ARG A 360 42.50 -8.85 4.10
C ARG A 360 41.97 -7.44 4.42
N GLY A 361 42.09 -7.00 5.68
CA GLY A 361 41.65 -5.67 6.12
C GLY A 361 40.13 -5.52 6.27
N VAL A 362 39.41 -6.64 6.40
CA VAL A 362 37.98 -6.69 6.68
C VAL A 362 37.79 -7.40 8.00
N TYR A 363 37.27 -6.66 8.97
CA TYR A 363 36.95 -7.15 10.29
C TYR A 363 35.46 -7.43 10.42
N LYS A 364 35.13 -8.59 10.97
CA LYS A 364 33.77 -8.98 11.33
C LYS A 364 33.77 -9.49 12.76
N ALA A 365 32.82 -9.06 13.57
CA ALA A 365 32.68 -9.54 14.94
C ALA A 365 31.21 -9.71 15.34
N ILE A 366 30.96 -10.68 16.22
CA ILE A 366 29.74 -10.79 17.00
C ILE A 366 30.12 -10.46 18.44
N ASN A 367 29.48 -9.44 19.01
CA ASN A 367 29.80 -8.95 20.34
C ASN A 367 28.55 -8.73 21.19
N LEU A 368 28.70 -8.97 22.49
CA LEU A 368 27.74 -8.57 23.50
C LEU A 368 28.07 -7.17 23.97
N GLY A 369 27.04 -6.35 24.08
CA GLY A 369 27.10 -4.95 24.47
C GLY A 369 26.04 -4.59 25.50
N VAL A 370 26.08 -3.34 25.94
CA VAL A 370 25.09 -2.75 26.83
C VAL A 370 24.75 -1.37 26.30
N THR A 371 23.47 -1.08 26.20
CA THR A 371 22.99 0.25 25.81
C THR A 371 22.16 0.82 26.96
N ALA A 372 22.41 2.08 27.28
CA ALA A 372 21.64 2.83 28.27
C ALA A 372 21.26 4.20 27.72
N GLY A 373 20.13 4.72 28.18
CA GLY A 373 19.65 6.00 27.71
C GLY A 373 18.35 6.44 28.36
N LEU A 374 17.85 7.57 27.86
CA LEU A 374 16.57 8.15 28.24
C LEU A 374 15.75 8.45 26.99
N ASN A 375 14.44 8.33 27.11
CA ASN A 375 13.48 8.79 26.11
C ASN A 375 12.57 9.86 26.70
N ILE A 376 12.31 10.89 25.91
CA ILE A 376 11.32 11.92 26.19
C ILE A 376 10.16 11.73 25.20
N ARG A 377 8.96 11.44 25.71
CA ARG A 377 7.73 11.34 24.93
C ARG A 377 7.21 12.73 24.59
N ILE A 378 6.83 12.91 23.32
CA ILE A 378 6.21 14.12 22.77
C ILE A 378 4.74 13.82 22.51
N ASP A 379 3.86 14.68 23.00
CA ASP A 379 2.39 14.53 22.92
C ASP A 379 1.74 15.27 21.75
#